data_AF-A0A8T2SZC2-F1
#
_entry.id   AF-A0A8T2SZC2-F1
#
_cell.length_a   1.000
_cell.length_b   1.000
_cell.length_c   1.000
_cell.angle_alpha   90.00
_cell.angle_beta   90.00
_cell.angle_gamma   90.00
#
_symmetry.space_group_name_H-M   'P 1'
#
loop_
_entity.id
_entity.type
_entity.pdbx_description
1 polymer ?
#
loop_
_entity_poly.entity_id
_entity_poly.type
_entity_poly.pdbx_seq_one_letter_code
_entity_poly.pdbx_strand_id
1 'polypeptide(L)'
;MSRFLASCIIAEVPFHELAKCLLKFLLTVFLLLAAPSTSALPLNSVCSNVGNSSLCLSVLSSYSSPQPFTHLQDLTAFVVSLSLTQVNASYSLARYVSLEDGASVDYRMTLEDCLELMDDSRTSLQGALEGLIALATSAKGSAIRRQVVDVRVKLSESLTYMETCWEELAENKGSKLDSLLHHAGQPEVEPLISMALSLAEKLQQPGGTSALYDLPQRHR
;
A
#
# COMPACT_ATOMS: atom_id res chain seq x y z
N MET A 1 16.84 -15.70 -29.61
CA MET A 1 16.82 -17.16 -29.82
C MET A 1 17.07 -17.61 -31.27
N SER A 2 16.78 -16.80 -32.30
CA SER A 2 16.83 -17.27 -33.71
C SER A 2 18.22 -17.44 -34.36
N ARG A 3 19.31 -16.95 -33.76
CA ARG A 3 20.67 -17.04 -34.33
C ARG A 3 21.51 -18.23 -33.84
N PHE A 4 21.10 -18.89 -32.75
CA PHE A 4 21.82 -20.05 -32.21
C PHE A 4 21.48 -21.36 -32.94
N LEU A 5 20.29 -21.47 -33.51
CA LEU A 5 19.83 -22.67 -34.21
C LEU A 5 20.52 -22.88 -35.57
N ALA A 6 21.14 -21.85 -36.14
CA ALA A 6 21.72 -21.90 -37.48
C ALA A 6 23.12 -22.57 -37.55
N SER A 7 23.79 -22.82 -36.40
CA SER A 7 25.17 -23.33 -36.40
C SER A 7 25.35 -24.77 -35.93
N CYS A 8 24.32 -25.45 -35.39
CA CYS A 8 24.43 -26.89 -35.05
C CYS A 8 23.76 -27.81 -36.11
N ILE A 9 23.27 -27.27 -37.24
CA ILE A 9 22.67 -28.04 -38.35
C ILE A 9 23.54 -27.90 -39.61
N ILE A 10 24.80 -28.34 -39.54
CA ILE A 10 25.60 -28.57 -40.73
C ILE A 10 26.14 -30.00 -40.59
N ALA A 11 25.90 -30.82 -41.61
CA ALA A 11 26.32 -32.22 -41.64
C ALA A 11 27.85 -32.33 -41.56
N GLU A 12 28.35 -33.33 -40.83
CA GLU A 12 29.76 -33.66 -40.56
C GLU A 12 30.46 -32.92 -39.39
N VAL A 13 29.81 -32.86 -38.22
CA VAL A 13 30.46 -32.39 -36.99
C VAL A 13 30.93 -33.59 -36.13
N PRO A 14 32.19 -33.65 -35.67
CA PRO A 14 32.69 -34.72 -34.81
C PRO A 14 31.91 -34.81 -33.49
N PHE A 15 31.69 -36.04 -33.02
CA PHE A 15 30.82 -36.38 -31.87
C PHE A 15 31.07 -35.53 -30.60
N HIS A 16 32.31 -35.07 -30.42
CA HIS A 16 32.73 -34.24 -29.29
C HIS A 16 32.13 -32.81 -29.31
N GLU A 17 31.88 -32.23 -30.49
CA GLU A 17 31.27 -30.90 -30.61
C GLU A 17 29.74 -30.93 -30.48
N LEU A 18 29.11 -32.06 -30.82
CA LEU A 18 27.68 -32.33 -30.57
C LEU A 18 27.35 -32.34 -29.08
N ALA A 19 28.20 -32.98 -28.26
CA ALA A 19 28.05 -33.00 -26.80
C ALA A 19 28.13 -31.59 -26.19
N LYS A 20 28.99 -30.71 -26.74
CA LYS A 20 29.10 -29.30 -26.31
C LYS A 20 27.88 -28.46 -26.72
N CYS A 21 27.33 -28.65 -27.93
CA CYS A 21 26.07 -28.01 -28.36
C CYS A 21 24.92 -28.42 -27.41
N LEU A 22 24.77 -29.72 -27.12
CA LEU A 22 23.71 -30.24 -26.24
C LEU A 22 23.87 -29.74 -24.80
N LEU A 23 25.07 -29.76 -24.24
CA LEU A 23 25.31 -29.26 -22.89
C LEU A 23 25.02 -27.77 -22.78
N LYS A 24 25.45 -26.95 -23.76
CA LYS A 24 25.11 -25.51 -23.81
C LYS A 24 23.61 -25.29 -23.96
N PHE A 25 22.94 -26.03 -24.84
CA PHE A 25 21.50 -25.91 -25.03
C PHE A 25 20.75 -26.26 -23.74
N LEU A 26 21.12 -27.36 -23.09
CA LEU A 26 20.58 -27.77 -21.79
C LEU A 26 20.85 -26.72 -20.71
N LEU A 27 22.07 -26.16 -20.62
CA LEU A 27 22.39 -25.08 -19.67
C LEU A 27 21.58 -23.80 -19.93
N THR A 28 21.35 -23.46 -21.20
CA THR A 28 20.57 -22.27 -21.57
C THR A 28 19.09 -22.48 -21.26
N VAL A 29 18.55 -23.66 -21.56
CA VAL A 29 17.18 -24.05 -21.20
C VAL A 29 17.02 -24.10 -19.68
N PHE A 30 17.98 -24.67 -18.95
CA PHE A 30 17.97 -24.71 -17.49
C PHE A 30 18.03 -23.31 -16.85
N LEU A 31 18.83 -22.40 -17.42
CA LEU A 31 18.87 -20.99 -17.00
C LEU A 31 17.57 -20.23 -17.33
N LEU A 32 16.89 -20.56 -18.43
CA LEU A 32 15.58 -19.98 -18.75
C LEU A 32 14.44 -20.53 -17.89
N LEU A 33 14.50 -21.80 -17.46
CA LEU A 33 13.51 -22.40 -16.55
C LEU A 33 13.73 -22.02 -15.09
N ALA A 34 14.93 -21.56 -14.71
CA ALA A 34 15.24 -21.08 -13.36
C ALA A 34 14.81 -19.62 -13.12
N ALA A 35 13.80 -19.11 -13.84
CA ALA A 35 13.20 -17.84 -13.49
C ALA A 35 12.46 -17.97 -12.15
N PRO A 36 12.79 -17.16 -11.12
CA PRO A 36 12.08 -17.22 -9.86
C PRO A 36 10.61 -16.86 -10.11
N SER A 37 9.71 -17.78 -9.76
CA SER A 37 8.27 -17.53 -9.77
C SER A 37 7.94 -16.67 -8.55
N THR A 38 7.94 -15.35 -8.71
CA THR A 38 7.37 -14.45 -7.70
C THR A 38 5.87 -14.70 -7.64
N SER A 39 5.42 -15.40 -6.60
CA SER A 39 4.00 -15.66 -6.38
C SER A 39 3.34 -14.38 -5.85
N ALA A 40 2.21 -14.00 -6.44
CA ALA A 40 1.39 -12.90 -5.98
C ALA A 40 0.85 -13.18 -4.56
N LEU A 41 0.67 -12.14 -3.76
CA LEU A 41 0.04 -12.28 -2.45
C LEU A 41 -1.44 -12.70 -2.59
N PRO A 42 -1.89 -13.74 -1.87
CA PRO A 42 -3.29 -14.15 -1.90
C PRO A 42 -4.16 -13.14 -1.15
N LEU A 43 -4.88 -12.27 -1.89
CA LEU A 43 -5.70 -11.19 -1.32
C LEU A 43 -6.72 -11.68 -0.28
N ASN A 44 -7.31 -12.87 -0.49
CA ASN A 44 -8.22 -13.49 0.48
C ASN A 44 -7.55 -13.70 1.85
N SER A 45 -6.28 -14.11 1.86
CA SER A 45 -5.51 -14.28 3.11
C SER A 45 -5.18 -12.92 3.73
N VAL A 46 -4.79 -11.94 2.90
CA VAL A 46 -4.49 -10.58 3.35
C VAL A 46 -5.71 -9.96 4.04
N CYS A 47 -6.88 -10.02 3.41
CA CYS A 47 -8.12 -9.40 3.89
C CYS A 47 -8.87 -10.19 4.98
N SER A 48 -8.49 -11.45 5.25
CA SER A 48 -9.21 -12.34 6.17
C SER A 48 -9.35 -11.86 7.62
N ASN A 49 -8.54 -10.88 8.04
CA ASN A 49 -8.56 -10.30 9.39
C ASN A 49 -8.44 -8.76 9.35
N VAL A 50 -8.89 -8.13 8.28
CA VAL A 50 -9.05 -6.68 8.21
C VAL A 50 -10.48 -6.37 8.67
N GLY A 51 -10.67 -5.31 9.47
CA GLY A 51 -11.97 -4.96 10.05
C GLY A 51 -13.14 -4.89 9.05
N ASN A 52 -12.85 -4.58 7.78
CA ASN A 52 -13.79 -4.68 6.66
C ASN A 52 -13.20 -5.49 5.49
N SER A 53 -13.36 -6.81 5.53
CA SER A 53 -12.84 -7.71 4.49
C SER A 53 -13.45 -7.47 3.09
N SER A 54 -14.72 -7.07 3.01
CA SER A 54 -15.37 -6.75 1.74
C SER A 54 -14.77 -5.50 1.07
N LEU A 55 -14.56 -4.43 1.86
CA LEU A 55 -13.90 -3.23 1.38
C LEU A 55 -12.46 -3.53 0.95
N CYS A 56 -11.74 -4.31 1.76
CA CYS A 56 -10.38 -4.73 1.45
C CYS A 56 -10.28 -5.47 0.12
N LEU A 57 -11.16 -6.45 -0.13
CA LEU A 57 -11.17 -7.17 -1.40
C LEU A 57 -11.54 -6.23 -2.55
N SER A 58 -12.55 -5.38 -2.38
CA SER A 58 -12.96 -4.41 -3.41
C SER A 58 -11.80 -3.49 -3.81
N VAL A 59 -11.18 -2.82 -2.83
CA VAL A 59 -10.08 -1.86 -3.03
C VAL A 59 -8.85 -2.51 -3.65
N LEU A 60 -8.47 -3.70 -3.18
CA LEU A 60 -7.27 -4.38 -3.68
C LEU A 60 -7.51 -5.04 -5.04
N SER A 61 -8.74 -5.46 -5.34
CA SER A 61 -9.10 -5.99 -6.66
C SER A 61 -9.17 -4.92 -7.76
N SER A 62 -9.44 -3.66 -7.40
CA SER A 62 -9.41 -2.54 -8.37
C SER A 62 -7.99 -2.11 -8.77
N TYR A 63 -6.96 -2.68 -8.12
CA TYR A 63 -5.57 -2.42 -8.49
C TYR A 63 -5.27 -2.93 -9.91
N SER A 64 -5.05 -2.01 -10.83
CA SER A 64 -4.98 -2.29 -12.27
C SER A 64 -3.55 -2.43 -12.81
N SER A 65 -2.55 -2.56 -11.94
CA SER A 65 -1.15 -2.66 -12.37
C SER A 65 -0.84 -4.04 -12.95
N PRO A 66 -0.01 -4.13 -14.01
CA PRO A 66 0.45 -5.42 -14.55
C PRO A 66 1.35 -6.19 -13.57
N GLN A 67 1.86 -5.53 -12.53
CA GLN A 67 2.68 -6.15 -11.49
C GLN A 67 1.79 -6.48 -10.28
N PRO A 68 1.62 -7.75 -9.91
CA PRO A 68 0.90 -8.11 -8.70
C PRO A 68 1.69 -7.70 -7.46
N PHE A 69 1.00 -7.44 -6.35
CA PHE A 69 1.66 -7.25 -5.06
C PHE A 69 2.39 -8.52 -4.65
N THR A 70 3.71 -8.41 -4.44
CA THR A 70 4.56 -9.48 -3.91
C THR A 70 4.90 -9.26 -2.43
N HIS A 71 4.78 -8.03 -1.93
CA HIS A 71 5.07 -7.69 -0.55
C HIS A 71 3.91 -6.93 0.10
N LEU A 72 3.65 -7.27 1.37
CA LEU A 72 2.57 -6.67 2.14
C LEU A 72 2.80 -5.17 2.36
N GLN A 73 4.07 -4.75 2.38
CA GLN A 73 4.50 -3.36 2.45
C GLN A 73 3.96 -2.55 1.28
N ASP A 74 4.12 -3.05 0.05
CA ASP A 74 3.67 -2.35 -1.16
C ASP A 74 2.15 -2.21 -1.19
N LEU A 75 1.46 -3.26 -0.75
CA LEU A 75 0.01 -3.28 -0.61
C LEU A 75 -0.45 -2.27 0.46
N THR A 76 0.25 -2.21 1.60
CA THR A 76 -0.03 -1.23 2.66
C THR A 76 0.20 0.19 2.13
N ALA A 77 1.31 0.45 1.43
CA ALA A 77 1.63 1.74 0.84
C ALA A 77 0.58 2.19 -0.19
N PHE A 78 0.08 1.25 -1.00
CA PHE A 78 -1.02 1.50 -1.93
C PHE A 78 -2.28 1.97 -1.20
N VAL A 79 -2.68 1.28 -0.13
CA VAL A 79 -3.86 1.69 0.65
C VAL A 79 -3.65 3.05 1.32
N VAL A 80 -2.47 3.32 1.89
CA VAL A 80 -2.13 4.64 2.46
C VAL A 80 -2.20 5.74 1.40
N SER A 81 -1.74 5.47 0.18
CA SER A 81 -1.84 6.42 -0.93
C SER A 81 -3.30 6.70 -1.34
N LEU A 82 -4.19 5.70 -1.27
CA LEU A 82 -5.61 5.90 -1.50
C LEU A 82 -6.24 6.73 -0.37
N SER A 83 -5.93 6.43 0.89
CA SER A 83 -6.36 7.23 2.03
C SER A 83 -5.95 8.69 1.89
N LEU A 84 -4.68 8.95 1.56
CA LEU A 84 -4.18 10.31 1.34
C LEU A 84 -4.91 11.03 0.20
N THR A 85 -5.21 10.31 -0.89
CA THR A 85 -6.00 10.86 -2.01
C THR A 85 -7.39 11.29 -1.54
N GLN A 86 -8.05 10.46 -0.75
CA GLN A 86 -9.39 10.74 -0.26
C GLN A 86 -9.41 11.86 0.78
N VAL A 87 -8.42 11.94 1.67
CA VAL A 87 -8.26 13.07 2.60
C VAL A 87 -8.00 14.37 1.84
N ASN A 88 -7.14 14.36 0.82
CA ASN A 88 -6.90 15.54 -0.03
C ASN A 88 -8.17 16.03 -0.73
N ALA A 89 -8.99 15.11 -1.24
CA ALA A 89 -10.28 15.43 -1.86
C ALA A 89 -11.24 16.04 -0.82
N SER A 90 -11.33 15.45 0.37
CA SER A 90 -12.16 15.92 1.48
C SER A 90 -11.73 17.31 1.95
N TYR A 91 -10.43 17.54 2.15
CA TYR A 91 -9.85 18.85 2.49
C TYR A 91 -10.17 19.90 1.42
N SER A 92 -10.00 19.56 0.14
CA SER A 92 -10.27 20.49 -0.96
C SER A 92 -11.75 20.88 -1.01
N LEU A 93 -12.64 19.91 -0.80
CA LEU A 93 -14.07 20.15 -0.71
C LEU A 93 -14.39 21.03 0.51
N ALA A 94 -13.93 20.66 1.70
CA ALA A 94 -14.13 21.42 2.95
C ALA A 94 -13.65 22.86 2.82
N ARG A 95 -12.52 23.08 2.15
CA ARG A 95 -11.98 24.42 1.90
C ARG A 95 -12.78 25.22 0.87
N TYR A 96 -13.29 24.57 -0.17
CA TYR A 96 -14.20 25.24 -1.10
C TYR A 96 -15.47 25.70 -0.39
N VAL A 97 -16.00 24.79 0.41
CA VAL A 97 -17.19 24.94 1.26
C VAL A 97 -17.02 26.04 2.31
N SER A 98 -15.83 26.20 2.90
CA SER A 98 -15.58 27.26 3.91
C SER A 98 -15.58 28.68 3.34
N LEU A 99 -15.46 28.80 2.01
CA LEU A 99 -15.52 30.08 1.30
C LEU A 99 -16.94 30.45 0.85
N GLU A 100 -17.91 29.54 0.94
CA GLU A 100 -19.29 29.85 0.57
C GLU A 100 -20.00 30.70 1.63
N ASP A 101 -20.70 31.73 1.18
CA ASP A 101 -21.54 32.57 2.03
C ASP A 101 -22.81 31.80 2.43
N GLY A 102 -23.17 31.86 3.72
CA GLY A 102 -24.43 31.29 4.24
C GLY A 102 -24.29 30.31 5.40
N ALA A 103 -23.07 29.94 5.79
CA ALA A 103 -22.81 29.19 7.01
C ALA A 103 -22.87 30.09 8.27
N SER A 104 -23.29 29.52 9.41
CA SER A 104 -23.20 30.21 10.70
C SER A 104 -21.73 30.41 11.11
N VAL A 105 -21.47 31.40 11.97
CA VAL A 105 -20.12 31.63 12.52
C VAL A 105 -19.59 30.38 13.23
N ASP A 106 -20.44 29.74 14.04
CA ASP A 106 -20.08 28.51 14.76
C ASP A 106 -19.69 27.38 13.79
N TYR A 107 -20.48 27.15 12.74
CA TYR A 107 -20.16 26.14 11.73
C TYR A 107 -18.85 26.45 10.99
N ARG A 108 -18.56 27.73 10.75
CA ARG A 108 -17.30 28.14 10.11
C ARG A 108 -16.09 27.85 10.99
N MET A 109 -16.19 28.12 12.30
CA MET A 109 -15.11 27.80 13.23
C MET A 109 -14.88 26.28 13.29
N THR A 110 -15.94 25.49 13.43
CA THR A 110 -15.84 24.01 13.39
C THR A 110 -15.22 23.51 12.09
N LEU A 111 -15.57 24.11 10.95
CA LEU A 111 -15.00 23.74 9.66
C LEU A 111 -13.51 24.14 9.55
N GLU A 112 -13.11 25.28 10.13
CA GLU A 112 -11.70 25.68 10.21
C GLU A 112 -10.89 24.72 11.11
N ASP A 113 -11.43 24.33 12.26
CA ASP A 113 -10.82 23.33 13.16
C ASP A 113 -10.69 21.97 12.46
N CYS A 114 -11.75 21.50 11.77
CA CYS A 114 -11.67 20.28 10.97
C CYS A 114 -10.64 20.39 9.82
N LEU A 115 -10.50 21.55 9.16
CA LEU A 115 -9.50 21.73 8.12
C LEU A 115 -8.07 21.60 8.66
N GLU A 116 -7.81 22.03 9.91
CA GLU A 116 -6.54 21.81 10.60
C GLU A 116 -6.32 20.31 10.85
N LEU A 117 -7.31 19.61 11.41
CA LEU A 117 -7.24 18.15 11.63
C LEU A 117 -7.03 17.36 10.34
N MET A 118 -7.66 17.77 9.23
CA MET A 118 -7.44 17.16 7.92
C MET A 118 -6.02 17.40 7.40
N ASP A 119 -5.42 18.58 7.63
CA ASP A 119 -4.03 18.87 7.24
C ASP A 119 -3.03 18.07 8.07
N ASP A 120 -3.27 17.91 9.37
CA ASP A 120 -2.51 17.03 10.26
C ASP A 120 -2.61 15.57 9.83
N SER A 121 -3.81 15.11 9.45
CA SER A 121 -4.03 13.78 8.88
C SER A 121 -3.24 13.57 7.59
N ARG A 122 -3.22 14.56 6.68
CA ARG A 122 -2.41 14.51 5.46
C ARG A 122 -0.92 14.38 5.77
N THR A 123 -0.42 15.17 6.71
CA THR A 123 0.98 15.12 7.15
C THR A 123 1.34 13.77 7.75
N SER A 124 0.46 13.21 8.58
CA SER A 124 0.71 11.91 9.21
C SER A 124 0.66 10.77 8.17
N LEU A 125 -0.31 10.77 7.25
CA LEU A 125 -0.38 9.81 6.15
C LEU A 125 0.83 9.88 5.21
N GLN A 126 1.28 11.10 4.88
CA GLN A 126 2.49 11.30 4.08
C GLN A 126 3.71 10.68 4.77
N GLY A 127 3.88 10.91 6.08
CA GLY A 127 4.95 10.30 6.86
C GLY A 127 4.84 8.77 6.95
N ALA A 128 3.62 8.22 7.02
CA ALA A 128 3.40 6.78 7.00
C ALA A 128 3.81 6.17 5.66
N LEU A 129 3.47 6.85 4.55
CA LEU A 129 3.86 6.44 3.20
C LEU A 129 5.38 6.48 3.00
N GLU A 130 6.03 7.56 3.43
CA GLU A 130 7.49 7.67 3.40
C GLU A 130 8.17 6.59 4.22
N GLY A 131 7.64 6.30 5.41
CA GLY A 131 8.10 5.22 6.26
C GLY A 131 7.97 3.85 5.60
N LEU A 132 6.84 3.60 4.94
CA LEU A 132 6.62 2.38 4.17
C LEU A 132 7.57 2.28 2.97
N ILE A 133 7.84 3.36 2.24
CA ILE A 133 8.81 3.34 1.13
C ILE A 133 10.23 3.06 1.64
N ALA A 134 10.60 3.68 2.77
CA ALA A 134 11.91 3.50 3.38
C ALA A 134 12.14 2.06 3.89
N LEU A 135 11.09 1.28 4.17
CA LEU A 135 11.25 -0.13 4.56
C LEU A 135 11.96 -0.97 3.49
N ALA A 136 11.77 -0.64 2.20
CA ALA A 136 12.40 -1.38 1.10
C ALA A 136 13.94 -1.20 1.08
N THR A 137 14.44 -0.11 1.65
CA THR A 137 15.86 0.26 1.64
C THR A 137 16.49 0.22 3.03
N SER A 138 15.71 -0.06 4.08
CA SER A 138 16.13 -0.02 5.48
C SER A 138 17.03 -1.20 5.91
N ALA A 139 17.94 -0.92 6.84
CA ALA A 139 18.82 -1.93 7.44
C ALA A 139 18.06 -2.94 8.33
N LYS A 140 18.64 -4.14 8.47
CA LYS A 140 18.00 -5.35 9.01
C LYS A 140 17.47 -5.20 10.45
N GLY A 141 16.40 -5.94 10.73
CA GLY A 141 15.96 -6.28 12.09
C GLY A 141 15.30 -5.12 12.85
N SER A 142 15.95 -4.64 13.92
CA SER A 142 15.32 -3.72 14.89
C SER A 142 14.96 -2.34 14.33
N ALA A 143 15.65 -1.90 13.26
CA ALA A 143 15.33 -0.65 12.57
C ALA A 143 14.00 -0.76 11.81
N ILE A 144 13.78 -1.85 11.07
CA ILE A 144 12.53 -2.14 10.37
C ILE A 144 11.36 -2.24 11.33
N ARG A 145 11.55 -2.91 12.48
CA ARG A 145 10.50 -2.97 13.51
C ARG A 145 10.12 -1.59 14.03
N ARG A 146 11.09 -0.73 14.32
CA ARG A 146 10.83 0.66 14.76
C ARG A 146 10.09 1.44 13.68
N GLN A 147 10.49 1.29 12.42
CA GLN A 147 9.84 1.95 11.29
C GLN A 147 8.38 1.50 11.12
N VAL A 148 8.08 0.20 11.23
CA VAL A 148 6.71 -0.31 11.18
C VAL A 148 5.86 0.22 12.34
N VAL A 149 6.45 0.33 13.55
CA VAL A 149 5.75 0.94 14.70
C VAL A 149 5.44 2.41 14.44
N ASP A 150 6.40 3.17 13.91
CA ASP A 150 6.20 4.58 13.54
C ASP A 150 5.08 4.75 12.49
N VAL A 151 5.07 3.90 11.44
CA VAL A 151 3.98 3.86 10.45
C VAL A 151 2.62 3.63 11.12
N ARG A 152 2.53 2.69 12.07
CA ARG A 152 1.27 2.42 12.78
C ARG A 152 0.81 3.60 13.63
N VAL A 153 1.72 4.28 14.32
CA VAL A 153 1.42 5.48 15.11
C VAL A 153 0.83 6.54 14.19
N LYS A 154 1.49 6.82 13.07
CA LYS A 154 1.01 7.80 12.09
C LYS A 154 -0.36 7.47 11.50
N LEU A 155 -0.61 6.20 11.18
CA LEU A 155 -1.93 5.77 10.72
C LEU A 155 -3.00 5.91 11.81
N SER A 156 -2.65 5.66 13.07
CA SER A 156 -3.58 5.83 14.20
C SER A 156 -3.88 7.30 14.47
N GLU A 157 -2.88 8.18 14.39
CA GLU A 157 -3.05 9.63 14.46
C GLU A 157 -3.96 10.13 13.35
N SER A 158 -3.68 9.77 12.10
CA SER A 158 -4.50 10.14 10.95
C SER A 158 -5.96 9.69 11.10
N LEU A 159 -6.18 8.46 11.57
CA LEU A 159 -7.54 7.97 11.84
C LEU A 159 -8.24 8.83 12.89
N THR A 160 -7.57 9.09 14.02
CA THR A 160 -8.10 9.91 15.11
C THR A 160 -8.46 11.32 14.63
N TYR A 161 -7.59 11.96 13.84
CA TYR A 161 -7.85 13.29 13.30
C TYR A 161 -9.08 13.33 12.39
N MET A 162 -9.25 12.30 11.54
CA MET A 162 -10.43 12.22 10.68
C MET A 162 -11.70 11.97 11.49
N GLU A 163 -11.67 11.05 12.45
CA GLU A 163 -12.79 10.76 13.35
C GLU A 163 -13.22 12.01 14.11
N THR A 164 -12.28 12.71 14.75
CA THR A 164 -12.55 13.96 15.48
C THR A 164 -13.17 15.03 14.58
N CYS A 165 -12.60 15.28 13.38
CA CYS A 165 -13.18 16.25 12.46
C CYS A 165 -14.64 15.90 12.12
N TRP A 166 -14.90 14.63 11.78
CA TRP A 166 -16.25 14.22 11.37
C TRP A 166 -17.24 14.26 12.53
N GLU A 167 -16.82 13.92 13.74
CA GLU A 167 -17.63 14.06 14.96
C GLU A 167 -18.00 15.52 15.21
N GLU A 168 -17.03 16.44 15.16
CA GLU A 168 -17.27 17.88 15.39
C GLU A 168 -18.21 18.50 14.34
N LEU A 169 -18.05 18.12 13.07
CA LEU A 169 -18.96 18.54 12.00
C LEU A 169 -20.37 17.97 12.19
N ALA A 170 -20.49 16.71 12.60
CA ALA A 170 -21.78 16.04 12.81
C ALA A 170 -22.57 16.60 13.99
N GLU A 171 -21.91 17.18 14.99
CA GLU A 171 -22.57 17.86 16.11
C GLU A 171 -23.12 19.24 15.71
N ASN A 172 -22.46 19.94 14.79
CA ASN A 172 -22.82 21.27 14.32
C ASN A 172 -23.74 21.24 13.08
N LYS A 173 -24.83 20.45 13.16
CA LYS A 173 -25.82 20.30 12.08
C LYS A 173 -26.50 21.64 11.79
N GLY A 174 -26.42 22.13 10.55
CA GLY A 174 -27.12 23.36 10.22
C GLY A 174 -27.25 23.76 8.76
N SER A 175 -26.55 23.12 7.81
CA SER A 175 -26.53 23.61 6.44
C SER A 175 -26.49 22.49 5.40
N LYS A 176 -26.93 22.80 4.17
CA LYS A 176 -26.78 21.95 2.96
C LYS A 176 -25.32 21.50 2.74
N LEU A 177 -24.41 22.25 3.33
CA LEU A 177 -22.96 22.13 3.32
C LEU A 177 -22.47 20.90 4.10
N ASP A 178 -23.06 20.64 5.26
CA ASP A 178 -22.82 19.43 6.07
C ASP A 178 -23.16 18.17 5.26
N SER A 179 -24.33 18.17 4.61
CA SER A 179 -24.75 17.04 3.76
C SER A 179 -23.81 16.80 2.58
N LEU A 180 -23.20 17.84 2.00
CA LEU A 180 -22.22 17.71 0.92
C LEU A 180 -20.91 17.09 1.43
N LEU A 181 -20.41 17.54 2.57
CA LEU A 181 -19.18 17.00 3.18
C LEU A 181 -19.36 15.57 3.65
N HIS A 182 -20.49 15.26 4.28
CA HIS A 182 -20.79 13.92 4.78
C HIS A 182 -20.96 12.90 3.65
N HIS A 183 -21.63 13.28 2.54
CA HIS A 183 -21.83 12.38 1.40
C HIS A 183 -20.59 12.20 0.53
N ALA A 184 -19.75 13.22 0.40
CA ALA A 184 -18.60 13.18 -0.52
C ALA A 184 -17.28 12.82 0.18
N GLY A 185 -17.12 13.15 1.46
CA GLY A 185 -15.86 13.01 2.20
C GLY A 185 -15.80 11.75 3.07
N GLN A 186 -16.83 11.47 3.86
CA GLN A 186 -16.75 10.50 4.95
C GLN A 186 -16.77 9.00 4.57
N PRO A 187 -17.55 8.49 3.59
CA PRO A 187 -17.85 7.06 3.53
C PRO A 187 -16.62 6.17 3.22
N GLU A 188 -15.50 6.76 2.80
CA GLU A 188 -14.31 6.02 2.39
C GLU A 188 -13.05 6.34 3.19
N VAL A 189 -12.93 7.51 3.86
CA VAL A 189 -11.66 7.91 4.50
C VAL A 189 -11.29 7.01 5.69
N GLU A 190 -12.11 6.98 6.73
CA GLU A 190 -11.80 6.22 7.96
C GLU A 190 -11.67 4.72 7.67
N PRO A 191 -12.55 4.09 6.86
CA PRO A 191 -12.40 2.67 6.53
C PRO A 191 -11.10 2.36 5.78
N LEU A 192 -10.62 3.25 4.91
CA LEU A 192 -9.35 3.07 4.22
C LEU A 192 -8.15 3.21 5.18
N ILE A 193 -8.15 4.20 6.08
CA ILE A 193 -7.07 4.36 7.08
C ILE A 193 -7.06 3.18 8.06
N SER A 194 -8.23 2.75 8.53
CA SER A 194 -8.37 1.57 9.41
C SER A 194 -7.88 0.28 8.72
N MET A 195 -8.17 0.12 7.43
CA MET A 195 -7.61 -0.96 6.63
C MET A 195 -6.08 -0.88 6.53
N ALA A 196 -5.52 0.30 6.24
CA ALA A 196 -4.06 0.49 6.20
C ALA A 196 -3.42 0.13 7.54
N LEU A 197 -4.03 0.53 8.67
CA LEU A 197 -3.55 0.20 10.01
C LEU A 197 -3.54 -1.33 10.24
N SER A 198 -4.62 -2.01 9.87
CA SER A 198 -4.73 -3.48 9.96
C SER A 198 -3.65 -4.20 9.11
N LEU A 199 -3.31 -3.65 7.95
CA LEU A 199 -2.25 -4.18 7.09
C LEU A 199 -0.85 -3.90 7.67
N ALA A 200 -0.63 -2.71 8.23
CA ALA A 200 0.61 -2.35 8.91
C ALA A 200 0.86 -3.21 10.17
N GLU A 201 -0.20 -3.61 10.88
CA GLU A 201 -0.10 -4.56 11.99
C GLU A 201 0.42 -5.93 11.58
N LYS A 202 -0.04 -6.42 10.42
CA LYS A 202 0.44 -7.67 9.84
C LYS A 202 1.92 -7.60 9.46
N LEU A 203 2.46 -6.43 9.09
CA LEU A 203 3.90 -6.26 8.85
C LEU A 203 4.76 -6.50 10.10
N GLN A 204 4.20 -6.34 11.30
CA GLN A 204 4.92 -6.56 12.55
C GLN A 204 4.92 -8.02 13.00
N GLN A 205 4.04 -8.87 12.45
CA GLN A 205 3.93 -10.27 12.85
C GLN A 205 5.05 -11.14 12.27
N PRO A 206 5.58 -12.13 13.02
CA PRO A 206 6.52 -13.11 12.49
C PRO A 206 5.84 -13.94 11.39
N GLY A 207 6.04 -13.53 10.13
CA GLY A 207 5.33 -14.05 8.96
C GLY A 207 4.95 -12.98 7.93
N GLY A 208 4.66 -11.75 8.36
CA GLY A 208 4.38 -10.61 7.47
C GLY A 208 5.63 -10.07 6.76
N THR A 209 6.79 -10.44 7.30
CA THR A 209 8.14 -10.19 6.78
C THR A 209 8.79 -11.44 6.22
N SER A 210 8.04 -12.51 5.88
CA SER A 210 8.66 -13.76 5.39
C SER A 210 9.44 -13.62 4.06
N ALA A 211 9.40 -12.47 3.39
CA ALA A 211 10.33 -12.13 2.31
C ALA A 211 11.62 -11.42 2.77
N LEU A 212 11.72 -11.03 4.05
CA LEU A 212 12.82 -10.27 4.64
C LEU A 212 13.68 -11.11 5.61
N TYR A 213 13.18 -12.26 6.05
CA TYR A 213 13.89 -13.19 6.94
C TYR A 213 14.50 -14.41 6.24
N ASP A 214 14.48 -14.47 4.91
CA ASP A 214 15.11 -15.56 4.14
C ASP A 214 16.62 -15.34 3.98
N LEU A 215 17.31 -15.15 5.11
CA LEU A 215 18.76 -15.25 5.19
C LEU A 215 19.12 -16.41 6.11
N PRO A 216 20.03 -17.31 5.68
CA PRO A 216 20.34 -18.52 6.43
C PRO A 216 20.90 -18.12 7.79
N GLN A 217 20.23 -18.58 8.86
CA GLN A 217 20.76 -18.48 10.20
C GLN A 217 22.08 -19.26 10.27
N ARG A 218 23.19 -18.53 10.24
CA ARG A 218 24.50 -19.08 10.54
C ARG A 218 24.61 -19.15 12.07
N HIS A 219 24.41 -20.34 12.61
CA HIS A 219 24.74 -20.66 13.99
C HIS A 219 26.16 -20.19 14.33
N ARG A 220 26.28 -19.35 15.36
CA ARG A 220 27.42 -19.29 16.28
C ARG A 220 26.92 -18.87 17.65
#